data_AF-A0A176YB18-F1
#
_entry.id   AF-A0A176YB18-F1
#
_cell.length_a   1.000
_cell.length_b   1.000
_cell.length_c   1.000
_cell.angle_alpha   90.00
_cell.angle_beta   90.00
_cell.angle_gamma   90.00
#
_symmetry.space_group_name_H-M   'P 1'
#
loop_
_entity.id
_entity.type
_entity.pdbx_description
1 polymer ?
#
loop_
_entity_poly.entity_id
_entity_poly.type
_entity_poly.pdbx_seq_one_letter_code
_entity_poly.pdbx_strand_id
1 'polypeptide(L)'
;MPPGGPCRALEGDKRVVALQSEVSEAEEKIKRLYGMVENGVTKVDDILKDRLAVLKLDRDRAKTALDRIRAHAAPPTAFDPATVERFGEAMREHITVGATPFRKAYIRTLVDRIEVDDGVVRIVGDKATLEQAIAGQSIAAAGVRRCVPK
;
A
#
# COMPACT_ATOMS: atom_id res chain seq x y z
N MET A 1 -18.22 17.04 -6.36
CA MET A 1 -16.79 16.81 -6.08
C MET A 1 -16.68 15.97 -4.80
N PRO A 2 -16.35 14.68 -4.89
CA PRO A 2 -15.68 13.96 -3.81
C PRO A 2 -14.20 13.70 -4.19
N PRO A 3 -13.24 13.78 -3.24
CA PRO A 3 -11.81 13.68 -3.54
C PRO A 3 -11.17 12.35 -3.08
N GLY A 4 -10.09 11.94 -3.75
CA GLY A 4 -8.98 11.21 -3.12
C GLY A 4 -8.83 9.72 -3.43
N GLY A 5 -7.71 9.33 -4.05
CA GLY A 5 -7.24 7.93 -4.08
C GLY A 5 -6.19 7.60 -5.14
N PRO A 6 -4.95 8.11 -5.02
CA PRO A 6 -3.80 7.19 -4.85
C PRO A 6 -2.85 7.59 -3.71
N CYS A 7 -3.18 8.62 -2.92
CA CYS A 7 -2.31 9.13 -1.85
C CYS A 7 -2.09 8.11 -0.72
N ARG A 8 -3.07 7.24 -0.40
CA ARG A 8 -2.97 6.34 0.77
C ARG A 8 -1.82 5.33 0.71
N ALA A 9 -1.49 4.80 -0.47
CA ALA A 9 -0.40 3.83 -0.62
C ALA A 9 0.98 4.49 -0.45
N LEU A 10 1.21 5.62 -1.14
CA LEU A 10 2.44 6.42 -1.01
C LEU A 10 2.60 7.01 0.40
N GLU A 11 1.50 7.32 1.06
CA GLU A 11 1.48 7.83 2.44
C GLU A 11 1.78 6.71 3.45
N GLY A 12 1.38 5.47 3.16
CA GLY A 12 1.83 4.28 3.88
C GLY A 12 3.34 4.10 3.81
N ASP A 13 3.91 4.14 2.60
CA ASP A 13 5.36 3.97 2.39
C ASP A 13 6.17 5.08 3.07
N LYS A 14 5.73 6.33 2.97
CA LYS A 14 6.37 7.47 3.67
C LYS A 14 6.34 7.29 5.19
N ARG A 15 5.22 6.81 5.76
CA ARG A 15 5.08 6.55 7.20
C ARG A 15 5.96 5.38 7.65
N VAL A 16 6.10 4.35 6.82
CA VAL A 16 7.00 3.22 7.08
C VAL A 16 8.45 3.68 7.12
N VAL A 17 8.88 4.50 6.16
CA VAL A 17 10.26 5.03 6.11
C VAL A 17 10.54 5.95 7.31
N ALA A 18 9.60 6.83 7.67
CA ALA A 18 9.73 7.71 8.84
C ALA A 18 9.90 6.90 10.14
N LEU A 19 9.04 5.91 10.38
CA LEU A 19 9.13 5.05 11.57
C LEU A 19 10.41 4.20 11.58
N GLN A 20 10.92 3.78 10.42
CA GLN A 20 12.21 3.07 10.34
C GLN A 20 13.37 3.98 10.75
N SER A 21 13.37 5.23 10.28
CA SER A 21 14.37 6.22 10.70
C SER A 21 14.34 6.47 12.21
N GLU A 22 13.14 6.65 12.78
CA GLU A 22 12.98 6.86 14.23
C GLU A 22 13.51 5.67 15.05
N VAL A 23 13.25 4.44 14.61
CA VAL A 23 13.80 3.23 15.26
C VAL A 23 15.32 3.21 15.16
N SER A 24 15.90 3.44 13.99
CA SER A 24 17.36 3.43 13.80
C SER A 24 18.05 4.51 14.61
N GLU A 25 17.49 5.72 14.68
CA GLU A 25 18.01 6.81 15.51
C GLU A 25 17.97 6.48 17.01
N ALA A 26 16.90 5.85 17.49
CA ALA A 26 16.79 5.40 18.88
C ALA A 26 17.83 4.31 19.19
N GLU A 27 18.03 3.36 18.28
CA GLU A 27 19.03 2.30 18.42
C GLU A 27 20.47 2.83 18.41
N GLU A 28 20.78 3.81 17.56
CA GLU A 28 22.08 4.48 17.56
C GLU A 28 22.35 5.23 18.87
N LYS A 29 21.35 5.95 19.40
CA LYS A 29 21.46 6.65 20.69
C LYS A 29 21.74 5.66 21.82
N ILE A 30 21.04 4.52 21.82
CA ILE A 30 21.28 3.44 22.80
C ILE A 30 22.70 2.86 22.64
N LYS A 31 23.15 2.59 21.41
CA LYS A 31 24.49 2.06 21.13
C LYS A 31 25.61 3.02 21.57
N ARG A 32 25.44 4.32 21.35
CA ARG A 32 26.39 5.35 21.83
C ARG A 32 26.46 5.39 23.35
N LEU A 33 25.32 5.29 24.05
CA LEU A 33 25.30 5.23 25.51
C LEU A 33 26.01 3.99 26.05
N TYR A 34 25.81 2.82 25.44
CA TYR A 34 26.57 1.62 25.79
C TYR A 34 28.08 1.81 25.57
N GLY A 35 28.49 2.37 24.42
CA GLY A 35 29.90 2.65 24.15
C GLY A 35 30.53 3.65 25.13
N MET A 36 29.80 4.66 25.59
CA MET A 36 30.30 5.62 26.60
C MET A 36 30.49 4.97 27.98
N VAL A 37 29.66 3.99 28.33
CA VAL A 37 29.79 3.19 29.56
C VAL A 37 30.99 2.24 29.47
N GLU A 38 31.15 1.53 28.34
CA GLU A 38 32.27 0.60 28.12
C GLU A 38 33.62 1.30 28.10
N ASN A 39 33.68 2.51 27.52
CA ASN A 39 34.91 3.32 27.48
C ASN A 39 35.22 4.04 28.81
N GLY A 40 34.42 3.83 29.86
CA GLY A 40 34.66 4.39 31.20
C GLY A 40 34.46 5.91 31.31
N VAL A 41 33.83 6.53 30.31
CA VAL A 41 33.60 7.99 30.24
C VAL A 41 32.50 8.44 31.23
N THR A 42 31.62 7.52 31.63
CA THR A 42 30.50 7.76 32.57
C THR A 42 30.24 6.55 33.45
N LYS A 43 30.00 6.74 34.75
CA LYS A 43 29.54 5.67 35.65
C LYS A 43 28.06 5.34 35.38
N VAL A 44 27.71 4.08 35.53
CA VAL A 44 26.30 3.63 35.44
C VAL A 44 25.57 4.11 36.69
N ASP A 45 25.04 5.33 36.63
CA ASP A 45 24.15 5.88 37.65
C ASP A 45 22.68 5.58 37.32
N ASP A 46 21.80 5.69 38.32
CA ASP A 46 20.37 5.38 38.15
C ASP A 46 19.67 6.32 37.15
N ILE A 47 20.20 7.53 36.94
CA ILE A 47 19.75 8.47 35.90
C ILE A 47 19.99 7.91 34.49
N LEU A 48 21.12 7.22 34.28
CA LEU A 48 21.47 6.59 32.99
C LEU A 48 20.58 5.38 32.72
N LYS A 49 20.28 4.59 33.76
CA LYS A 49 19.33 3.47 33.66
C LYS A 49 17.92 3.96 33.31
N ASP A 50 17.46 5.02 33.95
CA ASP A 50 16.13 5.59 33.71
C ASP A 50 16.01 6.14 32.28
N ARG A 51 17.02 6.88 31.82
CA ARG A 51 17.08 7.38 30.44
C ARG A 51 17.15 6.26 29.39
N LEU A 52 17.86 5.18 29.70
CA LEU A 52 17.90 3.99 28.84
C LEU A 52 16.54 3.28 28.81
N ALA A 53 15.83 3.20 29.94
CA ALA A 53 14.50 2.62 30.00
C ALA A 53 13.51 3.40 29.13
N VAL A 54 13.54 4.74 29.19
CA VAL A 54 12.74 5.62 28.32
C VAL A 54 13.06 5.40 26.84
N LEU A 55 14.35 5.38 26.46
CA LEU A 55 14.74 5.16 25.06
C LEU A 55 14.36 3.77 24.54
N LYS A 56 14.42 2.73 25.40
CA LYS A 56 13.95 1.39 25.05
C LYS A 56 12.43 1.38 24.83
N LEU A 57 11.67 2.03 25.71
CA LEU A 57 10.23 2.14 25.60
C LEU A 57 9.81 2.82 24.29
N ASP A 58 10.45 3.92 23.92
CA ASP A 58 10.16 4.64 22.68
C ASP A 58 10.48 3.78 21.44
N ARG A 59 11.61 3.07 21.46
CA ARG A 59 11.99 2.13 20.39
C ARG A 59 11.00 0.98 20.25
N ASP A 60 10.57 0.37 21.37
CA ASP A 60 9.59 -0.72 21.35
C ASP A 60 8.21 -0.25 20.87
N ARG A 61 7.82 0.98 21.24
CA ARG A 61 6.58 1.60 20.74
C ARG A 61 6.64 1.84 19.23
N ALA A 62 7.73 2.42 18.73
CA ALA A 62 7.93 2.67 17.30
C ALA A 62 7.99 1.36 16.49
N LYS A 63 8.69 0.34 17.02
CA LYS A 63 8.76 -0.99 16.41
C LYS A 63 7.40 -1.67 16.35
N THR A 64 6.64 -1.63 17.43
CA THR A 64 5.26 -2.18 17.46
C THR A 64 4.35 -1.47 16.46
N ALA A 65 4.49 -0.14 16.29
CA ALA A 65 3.74 0.60 15.28
C ALA A 65 4.15 0.18 13.85
N LEU A 66 5.44 -0.04 13.62
CA LEU A 66 5.96 -0.55 12.35
C LEU A 66 5.45 -1.94 12.03
N ASP A 67 5.48 -2.87 12.99
CA ASP A 67 4.99 -4.23 12.82
C ASP A 67 3.48 -4.26 12.55
N ARG A 68 2.70 -3.39 13.19
CA ARG A 68 1.27 -3.22 12.86
C ARG A 68 1.06 -2.74 11.44
N ILE A 69 1.83 -1.75 10.98
CA ILE A 69 1.73 -1.26 9.60
C ILE A 69 2.17 -2.34 8.62
N ARG A 70 3.23 -3.10 8.92
CA ARG A 70 3.71 -4.21 8.10
C ARG A 70 2.74 -5.40 8.07
N ALA A 71 2.03 -5.68 9.16
CA ALA A 71 1.00 -6.72 9.21
C ALA A 71 -0.25 -6.34 8.40
N HIS A 72 -0.54 -5.04 8.27
CA HIS A 72 -1.65 -4.51 7.47
C HIS A 72 -1.27 -4.17 6.03
N ALA A 73 0.02 -3.96 5.75
CA ALA A 73 0.55 -3.94 4.40
C ALA A 73 0.61 -5.39 3.93
N ALA A 74 -0.37 -5.81 3.13
CA ALA A 74 -0.27 -7.07 2.40
C ALA A 74 1.14 -7.17 1.80
N PRO A 75 1.85 -8.33 1.92
CA PRO A 75 3.18 -8.44 1.35
C PRO A 75 3.06 -8.01 -0.11
N PRO A 76 3.93 -7.10 -0.59
CA PRO A 76 3.91 -6.74 -1.99
C PRO A 76 4.10 -8.05 -2.73
N THR A 77 3.05 -8.53 -3.40
CA THR A 77 3.14 -9.70 -4.25
C THR A 77 4.14 -9.30 -5.30
N ALA A 78 5.40 -9.72 -5.12
CA ALA A 78 6.48 -9.39 -6.01
C ALA A 78 6.21 -10.18 -7.29
N PHE A 79 5.46 -9.57 -8.20
CA PHE A 79 5.20 -10.17 -9.49
C PHE A 79 6.50 -10.10 -10.30
N ASP A 80 6.97 -11.28 -10.74
CA ASP A 80 8.05 -11.37 -11.70
C ASP A 80 7.66 -10.63 -13.00
N PRO A 81 8.47 -9.68 -13.51
CA PRO A 81 8.16 -8.91 -14.72
C PRO A 81 7.80 -9.79 -15.91
N ALA A 82 8.47 -10.93 -16.09
CA ALA A 82 8.18 -11.85 -17.19
C ALA A 82 6.80 -12.51 -17.03
N THR A 83 6.32 -12.69 -15.80
CA THR A 83 4.98 -13.20 -15.52
C THR A 83 3.90 -12.14 -15.82
N VAL A 84 4.19 -10.86 -15.55
CA VAL A 84 3.29 -9.75 -15.93
C VAL A 84 3.18 -9.62 -17.45
N GLU A 85 4.30 -9.75 -18.16
CA GLU A 85 4.35 -9.66 -19.62
C GLU A 85 3.56 -10.80 -20.28
N ARG A 86 3.81 -12.05 -19.88
CA ARG A 86 3.04 -13.21 -20.36
C ARG A 86 1.55 -13.09 -20.09
N PHE A 87 1.18 -12.59 -18.91
CA PHE A 87 -0.22 -12.30 -18.60
C PHE A 87 -0.79 -11.23 -19.53
N GLY A 88 -0.05 -10.15 -19.77
CA GLY A 88 -0.46 -9.08 -20.68
C GLY A 88 -0.70 -9.56 -22.11
N GLU A 89 0.18 -10.42 -22.63
CA GLU A 89 0.05 -11.02 -23.96
C GLU A 89 -1.19 -11.91 -24.05
N ALA A 90 -1.35 -12.85 -23.12
CA ALA A 90 -2.51 -13.76 -23.08
C ALA A 90 -3.82 -12.97 -22.95
N MET A 91 -3.86 -11.96 -22.09
CA MET A 91 -5.04 -11.12 -21.92
C MET A 91 -5.36 -10.31 -23.18
N ARG A 92 -4.35 -9.74 -23.86
CA ARG A 92 -4.55 -9.01 -25.11
C ARG A 92 -5.12 -9.92 -26.21
N GLU A 93 -4.61 -11.15 -26.30
CA GLU A 93 -5.13 -12.15 -27.24
C GLU A 93 -6.59 -12.50 -26.92
N HIS A 94 -6.92 -12.80 -25.67
CA HIS A 94 -8.29 -13.12 -25.27
C HIS A 94 -9.26 -11.94 -25.41
N ILE A 95 -8.80 -10.70 -25.28
CA ILE A 95 -9.61 -9.49 -25.51
C ILE A 95 -9.85 -9.26 -27.01
N THR A 96 -8.88 -9.57 -27.86
CA THR A 96 -8.98 -9.30 -29.30
C THR A 96 -9.73 -10.41 -30.03
N VAL A 97 -9.36 -11.68 -29.75
CA VAL A 97 -9.81 -12.86 -30.50
C VAL A 97 -10.74 -13.77 -29.67
N GLY A 98 -10.72 -13.65 -28.34
CA GLY A 98 -11.47 -14.54 -27.45
C GLY A 98 -13.00 -14.45 -27.53
N ALA A 99 -13.69 -15.27 -26.73
CA ALA A 99 -15.15 -15.34 -26.76
C ALA A 99 -15.81 -14.04 -26.25
N THR A 100 -16.91 -13.62 -26.89
CA THR A 100 -17.68 -12.42 -26.50
C THR A 100 -18.05 -12.36 -25.01
N PRO A 101 -18.45 -13.47 -24.34
CA PRO A 101 -18.71 -13.44 -22.91
C PRO A 101 -17.50 -13.05 -22.07
N PHE A 102 -16.30 -13.56 -22.40
CA PHE A 102 -15.06 -13.24 -21.70
C PHE A 102 -14.70 -11.77 -21.85
N ARG A 103 -14.76 -11.23 -23.09
CA ARG A 103 -14.50 -9.81 -23.36
C ARG A 103 -15.41 -8.89 -22.56
N LYS A 104 -16.70 -9.21 -22.54
CA LYS A 104 -17.70 -8.44 -21.76
C LYS A 104 -17.45 -8.52 -20.27
N ALA A 105 -17.10 -9.70 -19.75
CA ALA A 105 -16.79 -9.88 -18.34
C ALA A 105 -15.56 -9.07 -17.94
N TYR A 106 -14.49 -9.13 -18.74
CA TYR A 106 -13.25 -8.41 -18.49
C TYR A 106 -13.43 -6.88 -18.52
N ILE A 107 -14.11 -6.33 -19.54
CA ILE A 107 -14.36 -4.88 -19.58
C ILE A 107 -15.20 -4.45 -18.37
N ARG A 108 -16.16 -5.27 -17.93
CA ARG A 108 -16.99 -5.00 -16.76
C ARG A 108 -16.22 -4.98 -15.44
N THR A 109 -15.09 -5.69 -15.33
CA THR A 109 -14.27 -5.63 -14.11
C THR A 109 -13.45 -4.33 -14.02
N LEU A 110 -13.14 -3.71 -15.15
CA LEU A 110 -12.31 -2.50 -15.21
C LEU A 110 -13.13 -1.20 -15.27
N VAL A 111 -14.31 -1.25 -15.88
CA VAL A 111 -15.12 -0.06 -16.17
C VAL A 111 -16.28 0.05 -15.18
N ASP A 112 -16.35 1.16 -14.46
CA ASP A 112 -17.46 1.51 -13.58
C ASP A 112 -18.60 2.17 -14.38
N ARG A 113 -18.26 3.18 -15.19
CA ARG A 113 -19.24 3.88 -16.04
C ARG A 113 -18.66 4.34 -17.38
N ILE A 114 -19.56 4.47 -18.35
CA ILE A 114 -19.26 5.01 -19.67
C ILE A 114 -20.18 6.21 -19.88
N GLU A 115 -19.60 7.37 -20.09
CA GLU A 115 -20.30 8.60 -20.42
C GLU A 115 -20.20 8.80 -21.94
N VAL A 116 -21.34 8.95 -22.62
CA VAL A 116 -21.41 9.17 -24.07
C VAL A 116 -22.01 10.54 -24.31
N ASP A 117 -21.21 11.47 -24.83
CA ASP A 117 -21.62 12.80 -25.31
C ASP A 117 -21.65 12.82 -26.86
N ASP A 118 -22.19 13.89 -27.45
CA ASP A 118 -22.42 14.04 -28.91
C ASP A 118 -21.19 13.84 -29.81
N GLY A 119 -19.97 13.89 -29.26
CA GLY A 119 -18.74 13.62 -29.99
C GLY A 119 -17.60 13.02 -29.16
N VAL A 120 -17.85 12.67 -27.89
CA VAL A 120 -16.81 12.18 -26.97
C VAL A 120 -17.36 11.06 -26.11
N VAL A 121 -16.60 9.97 -25.99
CA VAL A 121 -16.88 8.90 -25.03
C VAL A 121 -15.84 8.96 -23.91
N ARG A 122 -16.29 9.06 -22.65
CA ARG A 122 -15.41 8.95 -21.47
C ARG A 122 -15.65 7.62 -20.79
N ILE A 123 -14.58 6.85 -20.60
CA ILE A 123 -14.59 5.59 -19.87
C ILE A 123 -13.99 5.86 -18.49
N VAL A 124 -14.77 5.61 -17.43
CA VAL A 124 -14.34 5.83 -16.05
C VAL A 124 -14.30 4.49 -15.34
N GLY A 125 -13.13 4.13 -14.83
CA GLY A 125 -12.91 3.00 -13.94
C GLY A 125 -12.66 3.47 -12.51
N ASP A 126 -13.00 2.64 -11.53
CA ASP A 126 -12.68 2.89 -10.12
C ASP A 126 -11.57 1.95 -9.63
N LYS A 127 -10.41 2.54 -9.36
CA LYS A 127 -9.23 1.82 -8.86
C LYS A 127 -9.47 1.24 -7.46
N ALA A 128 -10.24 1.91 -6.60
CA ALA A 128 -10.54 1.42 -5.26
C ALA A 128 -11.45 0.18 -5.31
N THR A 129 -12.39 0.17 -6.24
CA THR A 129 -13.22 -1.00 -6.53
C THR A 129 -12.37 -2.16 -7.07
N LEU A 130 -11.43 -1.91 -7.98
CA LEU A 130 -10.52 -2.97 -8.47
C LEU A 130 -9.66 -3.58 -7.34
N GLU A 131 -9.13 -2.74 -6.44
CA GLU A 131 -8.35 -3.19 -5.27
C GLU A 131 -9.19 -4.07 -4.33
N GLN A 132 -10.47 -3.72 -4.09
CA GLN A 132 -11.39 -4.54 -3.31
C GLN A 132 -11.71 -5.88 -3.98
N ALA A 133 -11.81 -5.91 -5.31
CA ALA A 133 -12.07 -7.12 -6.09
C ALA A 133 -10.94 -8.12 -5.90
N ILE A 134 -9.70 -7.63 -6.00
CA ILE A 134 -8.48 -8.41 -5.87
C ILE A 134 -8.31 -8.90 -4.43
N ALA A 135 -8.72 -8.11 -3.44
CA ALA A 135 -8.72 -8.48 -2.02
C ALA A 135 -9.79 -9.53 -1.64
N GLY A 136 -10.54 -10.07 -2.62
CA GLY A 136 -11.55 -11.10 -2.39
C GLY A 136 -12.83 -10.58 -1.72
N GLN A 137 -13.01 -9.26 -1.62
CA GLN A 137 -14.25 -8.68 -1.12
C GLN A 137 -15.28 -8.73 -2.24
N SER A 138 -16.46 -9.29 -1.94
CA SER A 138 -17.58 -9.34 -2.87
C SER A 138 -18.04 -7.91 -3.17
N ILE A 139 -17.57 -7.36 -4.28
CA ILE A 139 -18.16 -6.16 -4.85
C ILE A 139 -19.48 -6.65 -5.41
N ALA A 140 -20.59 -6.18 -4.84
CA ALA A 140 -21.87 -6.28 -5.51
C ALA A 140 -21.65 -5.72 -6.91
N ALA A 141 -21.65 -6.59 -7.93
CA ALA A 141 -21.41 -6.24 -9.31
C ALA A 141 -22.59 -5.39 -9.78
N ALA A 142 -22.61 -4.12 -9.37
CA ALA A 142 -23.40 -3.09 -9.96
C ALA A 142 -22.81 -2.93 -11.36
N GLY A 143 -23.30 -3.76 -12.29
CA GLY A 143 -22.86 -3.75 -13.67
C GLY A 143 -22.87 -2.32 -14.21
N VAL A 144 -21.95 -2.04 -15.13
CA VAL A 144 -21.71 -0.72 -15.75
C VAL A 144 -22.97 0.14 -15.72
N ARG A 145 -22.95 1.20 -14.90
CA ARG A 145 -24.14 2.05 -14.71
C ARG A 145 -24.53 2.61 -16.07
N ARG A 146 -25.75 2.34 -16.51
CA ARG A 146 -26.25 2.70 -17.84
C ARG A 146 -26.38 4.22 -17.94
N CYS A 147 -26.09 4.76 -19.13
CA CYS A 147 -26.11 6.18 -19.49
C CYS A 147 -27.11 7.02 -18.70
N VAL A 148 -26.63 8.14 -18.15
CA VAL A 148 -27.48 9.25 -17.73
C VAL A 148 -27.53 10.21 -18.92
N PRO A 149 -28.69 10.39 -19.57
CA PRO A 149 -28.84 11.46 -20.56
C PRO A 149 -28.70 12.80 -19.84
N LYS A 150 -28.06 13.76 -20.51
CA LYS A 150 -28.03 15.15 -20.06
C LYS A 150 -29.21 15.90 -20.65
#